data_AF-A0A259C720-F1
#
_entry.id   AF-A0A259C720-F1
#
_cell.length_a   1.000
_cell.length_b   1.000
_cell.length_c   1.000
_cell.angle_alpha   90.00
_cell.angle_beta   90.00
_cell.angle_gamma   90.00
#
_symmetry.space_group_name_H-M   'P 1'
#
loop_
_entity.id
_entity.type
_entity.pdbx_description
1 polymer ?
#
loop_
_entity_poly.entity_id
_entity_poly.type
_entity_poly.pdbx_seq_one_letter_code
_entity_poly.pdbx_strand_id
1 'polypeptide(L)'
;MSALSDSESLDLIEYMLFPNMVPWGGQALPITYRFRPNGDDPESSIMEIMFLFSKAPDGSHPEPAKMTMLGLDQKWADAPELGSAAMVADQDTDNLKRIQKGLRASKKPGVTLARYQESRIRHYHETLDAYMAR
;
A
#
# COMPACT_ATOMS: atom_id res chain seq x y z
N MET A 1 27.56 2.67 -1.55
CA MET A 1 26.72 1.48 -1.33
C MET A 1 27.44 0.35 -0.59
N SER A 2 28.77 0.24 -0.63
CA SER A 2 29.53 -0.83 0.08
C SER A 2 29.47 -0.80 1.62
N ALA A 3 28.78 0.18 2.22
CA ALA A 3 28.59 0.31 3.65
C ALA A 3 27.18 -0.13 4.11
N LEU A 4 26.29 -0.44 3.17
CA LEU A 4 24.97 -0.99 3.47
C LEU A 4 25.07 -2.51 3.59
N SER A 5 24.23 -3.10 4.44
CA SER A 5 24.03 -4.55 4.43
C SER A 5 23.37 -5.00 3.12
N ASP A 6 23.49 -6.30 2.82
CA ASP A 6 22.79 -6.89 1.68
C ASP A 6 21.28 -6.68 1.79
N SER A 7 20.72 -6.81 3.00
CA SER A 7 19.30 -6.56 3.24
C SER A 7 18.88 -5.12 2.96
N GLU A 8 19.65 -4.12 3.39
CA GLU A 8 19.34 -2.71 3.08
C GLU A 8 19.53 -2.39 1.59
N SER A 9 20.38 -3.14 0.90
CA SER A 9 20.71 -2.91 -0.51
C SER A 9 19.74 -3.60 -1.46
N LEU A 10 19.27 -4.80 -1.11
CA LEU A 10 18.57 -5.71 -2.02
C LEU A 10 17.16 -6.10 -1.56
N ASP A 11 16.94 -6.26 -0.25
CA ASP A 11 15.65 -6.76 0.22
C ASP A 11 14.57 -5.69 0.08
N LEU A 12 13.36 -6.18 -0.22
CA LEU A 12 12.16 -5.37 -0.29
C LEU A 12 11.39 -5.52 1.02
N ILE A 13 11.86 -4.83 2.05
CA ILE A 13 11.35 -5.01 3.42
C ILE A 13 10.12 -4.14 3.62
N GLU A 14 8.94 -4.76 3.57
CA GLU A 14 7.67 -4.07 3.82
C GLU A 14 7.41 -3.87 5.32
N TYR A 15 7.15 -2.63 5.72
CA TYR A 15 6.65 -2.31 7.06
C TYR A 15 5.19 -1.83 6.98
N MET A 16 4.39 -2.15 7.99
CA MET A 16 3.03 -1.61 8.14
C MET A 16 2.98 -0.66 9.33
N LEU A 17 2.88 0.64 9.05
CA LEU A 17 2.60 1.65 10.04
C LEU A 17 1.07 1.80 10.17
N PHE A 18 0.53 1.22 11.23
CA PHE A 18 -0.89 1.29 11.54
C PHE A 18 -1.37 2.76 11.67
N PRO A 19 -2.53 3.12 11.08
CA PRO A 19 -3.48 2.22 10.44
C PRO A 19 -3.28 1.99 8.95
N ASN A 20 -2.50 2.82 8.24
CA ASN A 20 -2.72 2.91 6.80
C ASN A 20 -1.54 3.35 5.94
N MET A 21 -0.31 3.24 6.44
CA MET A 21 0.88 3.57 5.66
C MET A 21 1.81 2.36 5.61
N VAL A 22 2.34 2.05 4.43
CA VAL A 22 3.15 0.87 4.17
C VAL A 22 4.46 1.30 3.49
N PRO A 23 5.47 1.78 4.24
CA PRO A 23 6.77 2.09 3.69
C PRO A 23 7.60 0.83 3.44
N TRP A 24 8.28 0.77 2.30
CA TRP A 24 9.23 -0.28 1.99
C TRP A 24 10.63 0.23 2.31
N GLY A 25 11.28 -0.46 3.26
CA GLY A 25 12.67 -0.21 3.61
C GLY A 25 13.61 -0.82 2.57
N GLY A 26 14.78 -0.19 2.41
CA GLY A 26 15.80 -0.59 1.46
C GLY A 26 15.97 0.40 0.31
N GLN A 27 17.09 0.30 -0.41
CA GLN A 27 17.42 1.21 -1.50
C GLN A 27 16.97 0.71 -2.88
N ALA A 28 16.67 -0.59 -3.03
CA ALA A 28 16.32 -1.19 -4.32
C ALA A 28 15.00 -0.67 -4.88
N LEU A 29 13.98 -0.49 -4.04
CA LEU A 29 12.69 0.07 -4.42
C LEU A 29 12.07 0.86 -3.25
N PRO A 30 12.29 2.18 -3.17
CA PRO A 30 11.84 3.00 -2.05
C PRO A 30 10.36 3.39 -2.19
N ILE A 31 9.50 2.40 -2.40
CA ILE A 31 8.06 2.58 -2.59
C ILE A 31 7.36 2.72 -1.24
N THR A 32 6.32 3.55 -1.18
CA THR A 32 5.47 3.69 0.00
C THR A 32 4.02 3.77 -0.43
N TYR A 33 3.19 2.92 0.17
CA TYR A 33 1.75 2.96 -0.03
C TYR A 33 1.05 3.71 1.10
N ARG A 34 -0.02 4.42 0.79
CA ARG A 34 -0.94 4.97 1.79
C ARG A 34 -2.38 4.76 1.37
N PHE A 35 -3.21 4.29 2.28
CA PHE A 35 -4.62 3.97 2.03
C PHE A 35 -5.52 4.85 2.90
N ARG A 36 -6.25 5.79 2.31
CA ARG A 36 -7.09 6.72 3.08
C ARG A 36 -8.57 6.42 2.86
N PRO A 37 -9.42 6.54 3.88
CA PRO A 37 -10.86 6.63 3.67
C PRO A 37 -11.17 7.76 2.68
N ASN A 38 -12.17 7.55 1.82
CA ASN A 38 -12.69 8.61 0.97
C ASN A 38 -13.90 9.27 1.64
N GLY A 39 -13.64 10.10 2.65
CA GLY A 39 -14.68 10.58 3.56
C GLY A 39 -15.31 9.40 4.32
N ASP A 40 -16.64 9.41 4.42
CA ASP A 40 -17.42 8.37 5.10
C ASP A 40 -17.95 7.29 4.13
N ASP A 41 -17.51 7.27 2.88
CA ASP A 41 -17.94 6.27 1.90
C ASP A 41 -17.21 4.93 2.12
N PRO A 42 -17.88 3.86 2.57
CA PRO A 42 -17.26 2.56 2.76
C PRO A 42 -16.99 1.80 1.45
N GLU A 43 -17.48 2.30 0.30
CA GLU A 43 -17.27 1.69 -1.01
C GLU A 43 -16.05 2.25 -1.75
N SER A 44 -15.39 3.28 -1.20
CA SER A 44 -14.21 3.85 -1.84
C SER A 44 -13.11 4.24 -0.86
N SER A 45 -11.89 4.23 -1.38
CA SER A 45 -10.69 4.67 -0.65
C SER A 45 -9.75 5.36 -1.61
N ILE A 46 -8.85 6.18 -1.08
CA ILE A 46 -7.78 6.83 -1.84
C ILE A 46 -6.50 6.06 -1.57
N MET A 47 -5.99 5.40 -2.60
CA MET A 47 -4.68 4.75 -2.58
C MET A 47 -3.63 5.71 -3.18
N GLU A 48 -2.51 5.86 -2.50
CA GLU A 48 -1.37 6.64 -2.97
C GLU A 48 -0.16 5.73 -3.08
N ILE A 49 0.56 5.83 -4.20
CA ILE A 49 1.86 5.19 -4.42
C ILE A 49 2.90 6.30 -4.52
N MET A 50 3.87 6.28 -3.62
CA MET A 50 4.93 7.29 -3.55
C MET A 50 6.29 6.61 -3.69
N PHE A 51 7.22 7.23 -4.43
CA PHE A 51 8.63 6.85 -4.38
C PHE A 51 9.41 7.87 -3.54
N LEU A 52 9.93 7.42 -2.41
CA LEU A 52 10.59 8.25 -1.41
C LEU A 52 12.10 7.97 -1.38
N PHE A 53 12.82 8.59 -2.33
CA PHE A 53 14.26 8.40 -2.45
C PHE A 53 15.05 9.07 -1.33
N SER A 54 16.18 8.46 -0.96
CA SER A 54 17.16 9.07 -0.06
C SER A 54 17.67 10.39 -0.63
N LYS A 55 17.87 11.40 0.23
CA LYS A 55 18.57 12.63 -0.16
C LYS A 55 20.01 12.34 -0.53
N ALA A 56 20.61 13.19 -1.37
CA ALA A 56 22.04 13.15 -1.62
C ALA A 56 22.84 13.40 -0.32
N PRO A 57 24.11 12.99 -0.23
CA PRO A 57 24.92 13.18 0.98
C PRO A 57 25.07 14.64 1.44
N ASP A 58 24.96 15.59 0.51
CA ASP A 58 24.97 17.04 0.78
C ASP A 58 23.59 17.60 1.16
N GLY A 59 22.57 16.75 1.24
CA GLY A 59 21.19 17.10 1.56
C GLY A 59 20.37 17.62 0.35
N SER A 60 20.99 17.78 -0.81
CA SER A 60 20.29 18.16 -2.03
C SER A 60 19.29 17.08 -2.47
N HIS A 61 18.20 17.53 -3.09
CA HIS A 61 17.14 16.69 -3.61
C HIS A 61 16.38 17.46 -4.69
N PRO A 62 15.76 16.78 -5.67
CA PRO A 62 14.89 17.43 -6.63
C PRO A 62 13.65 18.00 -5.93
N GLU A 63 12.99 18.94 -6.61
CA GLU A 63 11.66 19.39 -6.20
C GLU A 63 10.68 18.20 -6.11
N PRO A 64 9.69 18.25 -5.19
CA PRO A 64 8.68 17.20 -5.09
C PRO A 64 7.98 16.94 -6.42
N ALA A 65 7.77 15.66 -6.74
CA ALA A 65 7.04 15.27 -7.93
C ALA A 65 5.61 15.84 -7.91
N LYS A 66 5.10 16.22 -9.09
CA LYS A 66 3.69 16.57 -9.22
C LYS A 66 2.83 15.33 -8.98
N MET A 67 1.77 15.47 -8.20
CA MET A 67 0.82 14.40 -7.96
C MET A 67 -0.06 14.18 -9.20
N THR A 68 -0.14 12.92 -9.64
CA THR A 68 -1.12 12.46 -10.64
C THR A 68 -2.26 11.75 -9.92
N MET A 69 -3.49 12.25 -10.05
CA MET A 69 -4.69 11.61 -9.52
C MET A 69 -5.37 10.83 -10.65
N LEU A 70 -5.54 9.53 -10.46
CA LEU A 70 -6.25 8.65 -11.38
C LEU A 70 -7.70 8.45 -10.91
N GLY A 71 -8.63 8.44 -11.85
CA GLY A 71 -10.02 8.05 -11.61
C GLY A 71 -10.21 6.54 -11.51
N LEU A 72 -11.40 6.10 -11.07
CA LEU A 72 -11.74 4.68 -10.83
C LEU A 72 -11.66 3.77 -12.07
N ASP A 73 -11.86 4.37 -13.26
CA ASP A 73 -11.85 3.69 -14.57
C ASP A 73 -10.49 3.77 -15.27
N GLN A 74 -9.54 4.52 -14.70
CA GLN A 74 -8.18 4.61 -15.21
C GLN A 74 -7.32 3.50 -14.63
N LYS A 75 -6.28 3.12 -15.38
CA LYS A 75 -5.30 2.14 -14.94
C LYS A 75 -4.15 2.84 -14.26
N TRP A 76 -3.51 2.16 -13.31
CA TRP A 76 -2.22 2.59 -12.77
C TRP A 76 -1.17 2.70 -13.88
N ALA A 77 -1.26 1.85 -14.92
CA ALA A 77 -0.40 1.93 -16.10
C ALA A 77 -0.54 3.24 -16.90
N ASP A 78 -1.61 4.02 -16.70
CA ASP A 78 -1.77 5.34 -17.32
C ASP A 78 -0.88 6.41 -16.64
N ALA A 79 -0.31 6.10 -15.47
CA ALA A 79 0.69 6.92 -14.76
C ALA A 79 2.11 6.38 -15.05
N PRO A 80 2.80 6.88 -16.09
CA PRO A 80 4.10 6.36 -16.51
C PRO A 80 5.19 6.43 -15.43
N GLU A 81 5.07 7.35 -14.47
CA GLU A 81 5.96 7.50 -13.31
C GLU A 81 6.01 6.25 -12.41
N LEU A 82 4.99 5.39 -12.46
CA LEU A 82 4.95 4.16 -11.67
C LEU A 82 5.77 3.01 -12.27
N GLY A 83 6.18 3.12 -13.54
CA GLY A 83 7.00 2.12 -14.21
C GLY A 83 6.43 0.71 -14.07
N SER A 84 7.27 -0.24 -13.66
CA SER A 84 6.90 -1.65 -13.50
C SER A 84 5.91 -1.92 -12.36
N ALA A 85 5.82 -1.04 -11.36
CA ALA A 85 4.87 -1.19 -10.25
C ALA A 85 3.41 -1.04 -10.69
N ALA A 86 3.16 -0.29 -11.77
CA ALA A 86 1.82 -0.03 -12.28
C ALA A 86 1.05 -1.31 -12.64
N MET A 87 1.72 -2.25 -13.31
CA MET A 87 1.09 -3.51 -13.72
C MET A 87 0.67 -4.37 -12.53
N VAL A 88 1.46 -4.36 -11.45
CA VAL A 88 1.13 -5.08 -10.21
C VAL A 88 -0.03 -4.40 -9.51
N ALA A 89 0.01 -3.06 -9.40
CA ALA A 89 -1.06 -2.28 -8.80
C ALA A 89 -2.40 -2.45 -9.53
N ASP A 90 -2.40 -2.57 -10.87
CA ASP A 90 -3.58 -2.88 -11.67
C ASP A 90 -4.17 -4.26 -11.29
N GLN A 91 -3.31 -5.28 -11.15
CA GLN A 91 -3.75 -6.63 -10.76
C GLN A 91 -4.34 -6.66 -9.35
N ASP A 92 -3.70 -5.99 -8.41
CA ASP A 92 -4.17 -5.89 -7.03
C ASP A 92 -5.50 -5.12 -6.94
N THR A 93 -5.64 -4.03 -7.71
CA THR A 93 -6.87 -3.24 -7.78
C THR A 93 -8.04 -4.07 -8.32
N ASP A 94 -7.81 -4.85 -9.38
CA ASP A 94 -8.82 -5.77 -9.92
C ASP A 94 -9.23 -6.85 -8.91
N ASN A 95 -8.28 -7.34 -8.11
CA ASN A 95 -8.56 -8.29 -7.04
C ASN A 95 -9.40 -7.64 -5.93
N LEU A 96 -9.05 -6.43 -5.47
CA LEU A 96 -9.79 -5.69 -4.44
C LEU A 96 -11.24 -5.44 -4.86
N LYS A 97 -11.48 -5.05 -6.11
CA LYS A 97 -12.84 -4.88 -6.68
C LYS A 97 -13.67 -6.17 -6.57
N ARG A 98 -13.05 -7.33 -6.86
CA ARG A 98 -13.71 -8.65 -6.76
C ARG A 98 -13.96 -9.06 -5.30
N ILE A 99 -13.00 -8.80 -4.41
CA ILE A 99 -13.14 -9.04 -2.96
C ILE A 99 -14.32 -8.25 -2.40
N GLN A 100 -14.39 -6.94 -2.67
CA GLN A 100 -15.46 -6.07 -2.18
C GLN A 100 -16.84 -6.55 -2.65
N LYS A 101 -16.97 -6.89 -3.93
CA LYS A 101 -18.20 -7.49 -4.47
C LYS A 101 -18.57 -8.80 -3.78
N GLY A 102 -17.58 -9.66 -3.52
CA GLY A 102 -17.76 -10.92 -2.80
C GLY A 102 -18.22 -10.72 -1.36
N LEU A 103 -17.64 -9.76 -0.65
CA LEU A 103 -18.01 -9.41 0.73
C LEU A 103 -19.46 -8.93 0.79
N ARG A 104 -19.88 -8.04 -0.13
CA ARG A 104 -21.26 -7.55 -0.22
C ARG A 104 -22.27 -8.65 -0.57
N ALA A 105 -21.87 -9.64 -1.36
CA ALA A 105 -22.72 -10.76 -1.74
C ALA A 105 -22.75 -11.91 -0.70
N SER A 106 -21.81 -11.92 0.24
CA SER A 106 -21.67 -12.99 1.24
C SER A 106 -22.84 -13.00 2.22
N LYS A 107 -23.41 -14.19 2.44
CA LYS A 107 -24.38 -14.44 3.53
C LYS A 107 -23.71 -14.77 4.86
N LYS A 108 -22.40 -15.03 4.85
CA LYS A 108 -21.63 -15.30 6.07
C LYS A 108 -21.38 -13.96 6.79
N PRO A 109 -21.57 -13.87 8.12
CA PRO A 109 -21.41 -12.62 8.87
C PRO A 109 -19.97 -12.08 8.91
N GLY A 110 -18.98 -12.81 8.37
CA GLY A 110 -17.60 -12.37 8.31
C GLY A 110 -16.71 -13.29 7.48
N VAL A 111 -15.44 -12.92 7.32
CA VAL A 111 -14.44 -13.67 6.53
C VAL A 111 -13.84 -14.86 7.31
N THR A 112 -13.37 -15.88 6.61
CA THR A 112 -12.55 -16.96 7.20
C THR A 112 -11.12 -16.74 6.79
N LEU A 113 -10.19 -16.65 7.74
CA LEU A 113 -8.77 -16.42 7.46
C LEU A 113 -7.93 -17.65 7.81
N ALA A 114 -6.94 -17.94 6.97
CA ALA A 114 -5.95 -18.98 7.13
C ALA A 114 -5.09 -18.73 8.38
N ARG A 115 -4.82 -19.81 9.12
CA ARG A 115 -4.19 -19.71 10.44
C ARG A 115 -2.80 -19.07 10.40
N TYR A 116 -1.94 -19.42 9.45
CA TYR A 116 -0.56 -18.94 9.42
C TYR A 116 -0.40 -17.71 8.51
N GLN A 117 -0.76 -17.85 7.23
CA GLN A 117 -0.48 -16.85 6.19
C GLN A 117 -1.23 -15.53 6.39
N GLU A 118 -2.42 -15.56 7.01
CA GLU A 118 -3.27 -14.38 7.19
C GLU A 118 -3.30 -13.90 8.66
N SER A 119 -2.27 -14.25 9.43
CA SER A 119 -2.11 -13.80 10.82
C SER A 119 -2.01 -12.27 10.94
N ARG A 120 -1.33 -11.60 9.99
CA ARG A 120 -1.21 -10.13 9.95
C ARG A 120 -2.56 -9.44 9.74
N ILE A 121 -3.44 -10.00 8.90
CA ILE A 121 -4.78 -9.47 8.66
C ILE A 121 -5.62 -9.56 9.94
N ARG A 122 -5.57 -10.68 10.65
CA ARG A 122 -6.25 -10.81 11.96
C ARG A 122 -5.74 -9.80 12.97
N HIS A 123 -4.42 -9.69 13.10
CA HIS A 123 -3.81 -8.74 14.04
C HIS A 123 -4.19 -7.28 13.72
N TYR A 124 -4.27 -6.93 12.43
CA TYR A 124 -4.75 -5.62 12.00
C TYR A 124 -6.17 -5.34 12.51
N HIS A 125 -7.10 -6.27 12.31
CA HIS A 125 -8.49 -6.11 12.76
C HIS A 125 -8.61 -6.07 14.29
N GLU A 126 -7.88 -6.92 15.01
CA GLU A 126 -7.84 -6.89 16.49
C GLU A 126 -7.33 -5.53 17.01
N THR A 127 -6.31 -4.97 16.36
CA THR A 127 -5.77 -3.65 16.70
C THR A 127 -6.79 -2.56 16.40
N LEU A 128 -7.43 -2.60 15.24
CA LEU A 128 -8.47 -1.65 14.85
C LEU A 128 -9.64 -1.65 15.83
N ASP A 129 -10.15 -2.83 16.19
CA ASP A 129 -11.25 -2.96 17.16
C ASP A 129 -10.87 -2.37 18.53
N ALA A 130 -9.62 -2.57 18.98
CA ALA A 130 -9.13 -2.01 20.23
C ALA A 130 -9.04 -0.47 20.21
N TYR A 131 -8.72 0.14 19.06
CA TYR A 131 -8.77 1.60 18.90
C TYR A 131 -10.20 2.14 18.84
N MET A 132 -11.11 1.42 18.16
CA MET A 132 -12.51 1.82 18.01
C MET A 132 -13.35 1.65 19.29
N ALA A 133 -12.91 0.80 20.22
CA ALA A 133 -13.57 0.59 21.51
C ALA A 133 -13.30 1.71 22.54
N ARG A 134 -12.43 2.67 22.21
CA ARG A 134 -12.11 3.84 23.05
C ARG A 134 -12.95 5.04 22.64
#